data_AF-A0A6F8UU05-F1
#
_entry.id   AF-A0A6F8UU05-F1
#
_cell.length_a   1.000
_cell.length_b   1.000
_cell.length_c   1.000
_cell.angle_alpha   90.00
_cell.angle_beta   90.00
_cell.angle_gamma   90.00
#
_symmetry.space_group_name_H-M   'P 1'
#
loop_
_entity.id
_entity.type
_entity.pdbx_description
1 polymer ?
#
loop_
_entity_poly.entity_id
_entity_poly.type
_entity_poly.pdbx_seq_one_letter_code
_entity_poly.pdbx_strand_id
1 'polypeptide(L)'
;MTKGAATRRIVLAGGFMLPASFVFGQSVTTLSPREAHEAAQAKRILLVDIRNPQEWADTGLPQGALPLDVDAPAFEVRIAGLRLDHPGRRIVLIDRTGVQAVAVAQKLAGRGWRELAGVRGGMLGPDGWLAEKLPVTAYP
;
A
#
# COMPACT_ATOMS: atom_id res chain seq x y z
N MET A 1 7.43 20.31 78.35
CA MET A 1 7.72 18.86 78.47
C MET A 1 7.29 18.19 77.15
N THR A 2 8.23 17.93 76.25
CA THR A 2 7.98 17.37 74.92
C THR A 2 8.23 15.85 74.91
N LYS A 3 7.17 15.08 74.66
CA LYS A 3 7.17 13.66 74.24
C LYS A 3 6.10 13.58 73.15
N GLY A 4 6.21 12.93 72.00
CA GLY A 4 7.21 12.07 71.37
C GLY A 4 6.52 11.43 70.14
N ALA A 5 7.29 10.58 69.44
CA ALA A 5 6.84 9.48 68.58
C ALA A 5 6.52 9.71 67.08
N ALA A 6 7.29 8.94 66.30
CA ALA A 6 6.87 8.00 65.25
C ALA A 6 6.60 8.51 63.82
N THR A 7 7.65 8.41 63.01
CA THR A 7 7.60 8.30 61.55
C THR A 7 6.86 7.03 61.13
N ARG A 8 5.78 7.19 60.37
CA ARG A 8 5.06 6.13 59.67
C ARG A 8 4.58 6.69 58.35
N ARG A 9 4.45 5.81 57.34
CA ARG A 9 3.79 5.95 56.01
C ARG A 9 4.74 6.34 54.87
N ILE A 10 4.68 5.77 53.65
CA ILE A 10 3.68 4.95 52.95
C ILE A 10 4.35 4.18 51.79
N VAL A 11 3.78 3.02 51.45
CA VAL A 11 4.07 2.16 50.28
C VAL A 11 3.60 2.83 48.98
N LEU A 12 4.30 2.65 47.85
CA LEU A 12 3.62 2.50 46.55
C LEU A 12 4.51 1.78 45.53
N ALA A 13 4.09 0.56 45.22
CA ALA A 13 4.51 -0.21 44.06
C ALA A 13 3.99 0.45 42.78
N GLY A 14 4.85 0.63 41.77
CA GLY A 14 4.48 1.09 40.44
C GLY A 14 4.91 0.06 39.40
N GLY A 15 4.06 -0.94 39.15
CA GLY A 15 4.24 -1.87 38.03
C GLY A 15 3.97 -1.16 36.71
N PHE A 16 4.99 -1.05 35.86
CA PHE A 16 4.87 -0.49 34.53
C PHE A 16 4.28 -1.55 33.59
N MET A 17 2.94 -1.57 33.45
CA MET A 17 2.30 -2.33 32.38
C MET A 17 2.43 -1.56 31.06
N LEU A 18 3.25 -2.06 30.15
CA LEU A 18 3.24 -1.66 28.75
C LEU A 18 1.95 -2.20 28.10
N PRO A 19 1.08 -1.35 27.51
CA PRO A 19 -0.02 -1.85 26.72
C PRO A 19 0.54 -2.52 25.46
N ALA A 20 0.37 -3.83 25.37
CA ALA A 20 0.58 -4.56 24.11
C ALA A 20 -0.38 -3.97 23.08
N SER A 21 0.16 -3.12 22.20
CA SER A 21 -0.60 -2.61 21.07
C SER A 21 -0.82 -3.77 20.11
N PHE A 22 -2.06 -4.28 20.06
CA PHE A 22 -2.47 -5.23 19.05
C PHE A 22 -2.25 -4.61 17.68
N VAL A 23 -1.24 -5.09 16.95
CA VAL A 23 -1.10 -4.80 15.53
C VAL A 23 -2.20 -5.59 14.83
N PHE A 24 -3.37 -4.98 14.65
CA PHE A 24 -4.38 -5.51 13.75
C PHE A 24 -3.73 -5.68 12.37
N GLY A 25 -3.79 -6.89 11.82
CA GLY A 25 -3.30 -7.18 10.49
C GLY A 25 -3.89 -6.17 9.50
N GLN A 26 -3.03 -5.40 8.83
CA GLN A 26 -3.44 -4.40 7.85
C GLN A 26 -4.09 -5.15 6.68
N SER A 27 -5.42 -5.16 6.61
CA SER A 27 -6.12 -5.63 5.42
C SER A 27 -5.81 -4.64 4.29
N VAL A 28 -5.28 -5.15 3.18
CA VAL A 28 -4.98 -4.32 2.02
C VAL A 28 -6.29 -3.94 1.36
N THR A 29 -6.54 -2.63 1.25
CA THR A 29 -7.71 -2.13 0.54
C THR A 29 -7.59 -2.39 -0.95
N THR A 30 -8.71 -2.65 -1.62
CA THR A 30 -8.80 -2.69 -3.07
C THR A 30 -9.66 -1.55 -3.60
N LEU A 31 -9.32 -1.03 -4.76
CA LEU A 31 -10.10 -0.04 -5.51
C LEU A 31 -10.66 -0.72 -6.77
N SER A 32 -11.82 -0.27 -7.26
CA SER A 32 -12.23 -0.62 -8.63
C SER A 32 -11.29 0.06 -9.65
N PRO A 33 -11.20 -0.46 -10.89
CA PRO A 33 -10.48 0.21 -11.97
C PRO A 33 -10.92 1.67 -12.16
N ARG A 34 -12.23 1.96 -12.10
CA ARG A 34 -12.75 3.33 -12.22
C ARG A 34 -12.31 4.25 -11.09
N GLU A 35 -12.42 3.78 -9.84
CA GLU A 35 -11.97 4.55 -8.67
C GLU A 35 -10.46 4.83 -8.76
N ALA A 36 -9.68 3.84 -9.19
CA ALA A 36 -8.24 4.00 -9.40
C ALA A 36 -7.96 5.01 -10.52
N HIS A 37 -8.65 4.93 -11.65
CA HIS A 37 -8.51 5.89 -12.75
C HIS A 37 -8.83 7.32 -12.29
N GLU A 38 -9.99 7.54 -11.69
CA GLU A 38 -10.41 8.87 -11.22
C GLU A 38 -9.46 9.44 -10.16
N ALA A 39 -8.97 8.60 -9.25
CA ALA A 39 -8.00 9.01 -8.25
C ALA A 39 -6.61 9.31 -8.84
N ALA A 40 -6.20 8.58 -9.89
CA ALA A 40 -4.95 8.81 -10.61
C ALA A 40 -5.00 10.13 -11.39
N GLN A 41 -6.10 10.38 -12.11
CA GLN A 41 -6.35 11.66 -12.82
C GLN A 41 -6.36 12.85 -11.86
N ALA A 42 -6.98 12.69 -10.69
CA ALA A 42 -6.98 13.70 -9.62
C ALA A 42 -5.64 13.81 -8.87
N LYS A 43 -4.61 13.03 -9.26
CA LYS A 43 -3.29 12.94 -8.60
C LYS A 43 -3.35 12.56 -7.11
N ARG A 44 -4.46 11.99 -6.64
CA ARG A 44 -4.65 11.54 -5.24
C ARG A 44 -3.89 10.25 -4.94
N ILE A 45 -3.74 9.39 -5.94
CA ILE A 45 -2.95 8.16 -5.86
C ILE A 45 -1.81 8.17 -6.87
N LEU A 46 -0.81 7.33 -6.62
CA LEU A 46 0.17 6.91 -7.60
C LEU A 46 -0.22 5.52 -8.10
N LEU A 47 -0.65 5.41 -9.35
CA LEU A 47 -0.96 4.13 -9.98
C LEU A 47 0.33 3.51 -10.52
N VAL A 48 0.62 2.27 -10.15
CA VAL A 48 1.84 1.56 -10.52
C VAL A 48 1.45 0.23 -11.14
N ASP A 49 1.79 0.05 -12.42
CA ASP A 49 1.58 -1.20 -13.14
C ASP A 49 2.77 -2.14 -12.87
N ILE A 50 2.50 -3.25 -12.18
CA ILE A 50 3.50 -4.20 -11.72
C ILE A 50 3.67 -5.41 -12.63
N ARG A 51 3.04 -5.41 -13.80
CA ARG A 51 3.21 -6.44 -14.83
C ARG A 51 4.60 -6.39 -15.46
N ASN A 52 4.91 -7.35 -16.31
CA ASN A 52 6.18 -7.35 -17.03
C ASN A 52 6.11 -6.52 -18.34
N PRO A 53 7.26 -6.20 -18.96
CA PRO A 53 7.31 -5.43 -20.21
C PRO A 53 6.56 -6.05 -21.40
N GLN A 54 6.45 -7.37 -21.48
CA GLN A 54 5.72 -8.02 -22.58
C GLN A 54 4.21 -7.78 -22.46
N GLU A 55 3.67 -7.82 -21.24
CA GLU A 55 2.27 -7.49 -20.98
C GLU A 55 1.94 -6.02 -21.26
N TRP A 56 2.88 -5.11 -20.96
CA TRP A 56 2.74 -3.69 -21.32
C TRP A 56 2.77 -3.47 -22.83
N ALA A 57 3.62 -4.21 -23.56
CA ALA A 57 3.66 -4.13 -25.02
C ALA A 57 2.37 -4.66 -25.67
N ASP A 58 1.76 -5.71 -25.09
CA ASP A 58 0.54 -6.33 -25.61
C ASP A 58 -0.71 -5.45 -25.42
N THR A 59 -0.88 -4.86 -24.24
CA THR A 59 -2.13 -4.19 -23.84
C THR A 59 -1.98 -2.70 -23.57
N GLY A 60 -0.75 -2.19 -23.54
CA GLY A 60 -0.44 -0.87 -23.04
C GLY A 60 -0.46 -0.79 -21.51
N LEU A 61 -0.16 0.40 -21.01
CA LEU A 61 -0.26 0.78 -19.61
C LEU A 61 -1.60 1.45 -19.32
N PRO A 62 -2.22 1.26 -18.14
CA PRO A 62 -3.29 2.14 -17.67
C PRO A 62 -2.86 3.60 -17.78
N GLN A 63 -3.73 4.48 -18.29
CA GLN A 63 -3.36 5.89 -18.46
C GLN A 63 -2.90 6.52 -17.14
N GLY A 64 -1.69 7.08 -17.14
CA GLY A 64 -1.09 7.71 -15.96
C GLY A 64 -0.46 6.73 -14.95
N ALA A 65 -0.40 5.44 -15.27
CA ALA A 65 0.34 4.46 -14.48
C ALA A 65 1.86 4.54 -14.74
N LEU A 66 2.65 4.26 -13.70
CA LEU A 66 4.08 4.07 -13.82
C LEU A 66 4.43 2.58 -13.98
N PRO A 67 5.26 2.20 -14.97
CA PRO A 67 5.69 0.83 -15.15
C PRO A 67 6.74 0.43 -14.08
N LEU A 68 6.45 -0.62 -13.33
CA LEU A 68 7.34 -1.17 -12.31
C LEU A 68 7.21 -2.69 -12.21
N ASP A 69 7.89 -3.41 -13.10
CA ASP A 69 7.91 -4.87 -13.10
C ASP A 69 8.30 -5.43 -11.72
N VAL A 70 7.43 -6.28 -11.17
CA VAL A 70 7.60 -6.94 -9.88
C VAL A 70 8.73 -7.95 -9.86
N ASP A 71 9.04 -8.55 -11.01
CA ASP A 71 10.10 -9.54 -11.15
C ASP A 71 11.46 -8.88 -11.46
N ALA A 72 11.48 -7.57 -11.71
CA ALA A 72 12.71 -6.82 -11.92
C ALA A 72 13.56 -6.76 -10.62
N PRO A 73 14.90 -6.75 -10.76
CA PRO A 73 15.79 -6.57 -9.62
C PRO A 73 15.46 -5.32 -8.80
N ALA A 74 15.62 -5.43 -7.49
CA ALA A 74 15.44 -4.33 -6.54
C ALA A 74 14.05 -3.65 -6.58
N PHE A 75 12.99 -4.39 -6.91
CA PHE A 75 11.60 -3.90 -6.88
C PHE A 75 11.26 -3.11 -5.61
N GLU A 76 11.58 -3.63 -4.42
CA GLU A 76 11.29 -2.98 -3.14
C GLU A 76 12.04 -1.65 -2.95
N VAL A 77 13.25 -1.53 -3.52
CA VAL A 77 14.01 -0.26 -3.50
C VAL A 77 13.39 0.73 -4.48
N ARG A 78 12.99 0.28 -5.67
CA ARG A 78 12.38 1.13 -6.69
C ARG A 78 11.02 1.68 -6.26
N ILE A 79 10.15 0.84 -5.67
CA ILE A 79 8.87 1.31 -5.12
C ILE A 79 9.08 2.24 -3.91
N ALA A 80 10.18 2.09 -3.16
CA ALA A 80 10.53 3.03 -2.09
C ALA A 80 10.96 4.38 -2.65
N GLY A 81 11.74 4.39 -3.74
CA GLY A 81 12.05 5.60 -4.51
C GLY A 81 10.77 6.32 -4.95
N LEU A 82 9.82 5.60 -5.55
CA LEU A 82 8.53 6.17 -5.97
C LEU A 82 7.75 6.80 -4.80
N ARG A 83 7.83 6.21 -3.60
CA ARG A 83 7.21 6.78 -2.40
C ARG A 83 7.87 8.10 -1.99
N LEU A 84 9.20 8.17 -2.06
CA LEU A 84 9.97 9.36 -1.70
C LEU A 84 9.77 10.50 -2.72
N ASP A 85 9.67 10.16 -4.01
CA ASP A 85 9.43 11.11 -5.10
C ASP A 85 7.99 11.65 -5.10
N HIS A 86 7.06 10.91 -4.47
CA HIS A 86 5.64 11.22 -4.41
C HIS A 86 5.10 11.17 -2.97
N PRO A 87 5.61 12.04 -2.07
CA PRO A 87 5.21 12.02 -0.67
C PRO A 87 3.71 12.32 -0.52
N GLY A 88 3.06 11.61 0.40
CA GLY A 88 1.64 11.78 0.70
C GLY A 88 0.65 11.17 -0.31
N ARG A 89 1.12 10.65 -1.46
CA ARG A 89 0.26 9.94 -2.42
C ARG A 89 0.21 8.45 -2.10
N ARG A 90 -0.99 7.90 -1.94
CA ARG A 90 -1.18 6.44 -1.77
C ARG A 90 -0.73 5.70 -3.02
N ILE A 91 0.03 4.62 -2.89
CA ILE A 91 0.46 3.80 -4.04
C ILE A 91 -0.59 2.71 -4.25
N VAL A 92 -1.06 2.59 -5.49
CA VAL A 92 -2.05 1.59 -5.90
C VAL A 92 -1.43 0.75 -7.00
N LEU A 93 -1.37 -0.55 -6.76
CA LEU A 93 -0.76 -1.52 -7.67
C LEU A 93 -1.82 -2.10 -8.60
N ILE A 94 -1.45 -2.31 -9.87
CA ILE A 94 -2.26 -3.02 -10.84
C ILE A 94 -1.41 -4.06 -11.55
N ASP A 95 -1.96 -5.27 -11.67
CA ASP A 95 -1.39 -6.40 -12.38
C ASP A 95 -2.40 -6.90 -13.44
N ARG A 96 -2.25 -8.15 -13.88
CA ARG A 96 -3.14 -8.74 -14.89
C ARG A 96 -4.56 -8.99 -14.38
N THR A 97 -4.76 -9.45 -13.14
CA THR A 97 -6.08 -9.91 -12.64
C THR A 97 -6.50 -9.36 -11.27
N GLY A 98 -5.64 -8.59 -10.61
CA GLY A 98 -5.79 -8.03 -9.27
C GLY A 98 -5.09 -8.85 -8.18
N VAL A 99 -4.71 -10.11 -8.47
CA VAL A 99 -4.27 -11.08 -7.46
C VAL A 99 -2.85 -10.77 -6.98
N GLN A 100 -1.92 -10.59 -7.91
CA GLN A 100 -0.52 -10.33 -7.59
C GLN A 100 -0.37 -8.95 -6.94
N ALA A 101 -1.12 -7.95 -7.42
CA ALA A 101 -1.14 -6.61 -6.84
C ALA A 101 -1.53 -6.63 -5.36
N VAL A 102 -2.59 -7.35 -4.99
CA VAL A 102 -3.01 -7.50 -3.59
C VAL A 102 -1.97 -8.27 -2.78
N ALA A 103 -1.44 -9.37 -3.31
CA ALA A 103 -0.43 -10.17 -2.61
C ALA A 103 0.86 -9.38 -2.31
N VAL A 104 1.33 -8.59 -3.29
CA VAL A 104 2.51 -7.71 -3.14
C VAL A 104 2.23 -6.64 -2.09
N ALA A 105 1.07 -5.97 -2.17
CA ALA A 105 0.69 -4.97 -1.19
C ALA A 105 0.60 -5.56 0.23
N GLN A 106 0.09 -6.79 0.39
CA GLN A 106 -0.01 -7.47 1.69
C GLN A 106 1.37 -7.83 2.24
N LYS A 107 2.24 -8.37 1.38
CA LYS A 107 3.63 -8.69 1.73
C LYS A 107 4.37 -7.45 2.22
N LEU A 108 4.24 -6.34 1.51
CA LEU A 108 4.85 -5.07 1.90
C LEU A 108 4.23 -4.50 3.17
N ALA A 109 2.91 -4.60 3.35
CA ALA A 109 2.25 -4.18 4.58
C ALA A 109 2.77 -4.94 5.81
N GLY A 110 3.04 -6.25 5.68
CA GLY A 110 3.70 -7.05 6.72
C GLY A 110 5.12 -6.60 7.07
N ARG A 111 5.75 -5.77 6.22
CA ARG A 111 7.06 -5.16 6.43
C ARG A 111 6.98 -3.71 6.88
N GLY A 112 5.82 -3.26 7.34
CA GLY A 112 5.60 -1.90 7.84
C GLY A 112 5.28 -0.87 6.76
N TRP A 113 5.09 -1.28 5.51
CA TRP A 113 4.58 -0.37 4.49
C TRP A 113 3.15 0.04 4.80
N ARG A 114 2.86 1.31 4.58
CA ARG A 114 1.52 1.90 4.73
C ARG A 114 1.06 2.47 3.40
N GLU A 115 -0.23 2.76 3.29
CA GLU A 115 -0.80 3.42 2.11
C GLU A 115 -0.53 2.65 0.79
N LEU A 116 -0.73 1.33 0.83
CA LEU A 116 -0.76 0.46 -0.34
C LEU A 116 -2.19 -0.03 -0.62
N ALA A 117 -2.51 -0.21 -1.89
CA ALA A 117 -3.76 -0.81 -2.35
C ALA A 117 -3.53 -1.59 -3.66
N GLY A 118 -4.47 -2.46 -4.00
CA GLY A 118 -4.53 -3.11 -5.32
C GLY A 118 -5.75 -2.67 -6.12
N VAL A 119 -5.66 -2.71 -7.45
CA VAL A 119 -6.82 -2.59 -8.34
C VAL A 119 -7.50 -3.95 -8.46
N ARG A 120 -8.77 -4.03 -8.10
CA ARG A 120 -9.60 -5.24 -8.23
C ARG A 120 -9.80 -5.57 -9.71
N GLY A 121 -9.69 -6.85 -10.08
CA GLY A 121 -9.83 -7.28 -11.46
C GLY A 121 -8.61 -6.98 -12.34
N GLY A 122 -7.65 -6.18 -11.86
CA GLY A 122 -6.44 -5.85 -12.61
C GLY A 122 -6.75 -5.26 -14.00
N MET A 123 -5.91 -5.58 -14.97
CA MET A 123 -6.10 -5.17 -16.36
C MET A 123 -7.16 -5.98 -17.11
N LEU A 124 -7.17 -7.30 -16.94
CA LEU A 124 -7.88 -8.26 -17.80
C LEU A 124 -9.02 -9.02 -17.12
N GLY A 125 -9.28 -8.77 -15.83
CA GLY A 125 -10.39 -9.40 -15.12
C GLY A 125 -11.75 -9.02 -15.71
N PRO A 126 -12.82 -9.75 -15.35
CA PRO A 126 -14.17 -9.51 -15.85
C PRO A 126 -14.69 -8.09 -15.56
N ASP A 127 -14.28 -7.53 -14.42
CA ASP A 127 -14.52 -6.13 -14.04
C ASP A 127 -13.17 -5.37 -13.96
N GLY A 128 -12.23 -5.72 -14.84
CA GLY A 128 -10.89 -5.13 -14.92
C GLY A 128 -10.85 -3.87 -15.78
N TRP A 129 -9.67 -3.24 -15.86
CA TRP A 129 -9.45 -1.97 -16.55
C TRP A 129 -9.96 -1.96 -18.00
N LEU A 130 -9.64 -3.00 -18.78
CA LEU A 130 -10.07 -3.09 -20.17
C LEU A 130 -11.56 -3.41 -20.31
N ALA A 131 -12.11 -4.24 -19.42
CA ALA A 131 -13.55 -4.54 -19.40
C ALA A 131 -14.38 -3.29 -19.09
N GLU A 132 -13.87 -2.41 -18.23
CA GLU A 132 -14.45 -1.10 -17.93
C GLU A 132 -14.21 -0.04 -19.03
N LYS A 133 -13.52 -0.39 -20.12
CA LYS A 133 -13.18 0.49 -21.25
C LYS A 133 -12.40 1.74 -20.84
N LEU A 134 -11.53 1.61 -19.83
CA LEU A 134 -10.70 2.70 -19.36
C LEU A 134 -9.50 2.91 -20.29
N PRO A 135 -9.00 4.16 -20.42
CA PRO A 135 -7.94 4.49 -21.37
C PRO A 135 -6.61 3.83 -21.02
N VAL A 136 -5.87 3.46 -22.07
CA VAL A 136 -4.49 2.95 -21.98
C VAL A 136 -3.54 3.84 -22.78
N THR A 137 -2.28 3.82 -22.41
CA THR A 137 -1.17 4.48 -23.12
C THR A 137 -0.24 3.40 -23.67
N ALA A 138 0.18 3.53 -24.93
CA ALA A 138 1.11 2.58 -25.53
C ALA A 138 2.45 2.57 -24.77
N TYR A 139 3.00 1.38 -24.56
CA TYR A 139 4.34 1.21 -24.00
C TYR A 139 5.37 1.25 -25.15
N PRO A 140 6.41 2.11 -25.08
CA PRO A 140 7.37 2.30 -26.15
C PRO A 140 8.37 1.15 -26.30
#